data_AF-W2X8B7-F1
#
_entry.id   AF-W2X8B7-F1
#
_cell.length_a   1.000
_cell.length_b   1.000
_cell.length_c   1.000
_cell.angle_alpha   90.00
_cell.angle_beta   90.00
_cell.angle_gamma   90.00
#
_symmetry.space_group_name_H-M   'P 1'
#
loop_
_entity.id
_entity.type
_entity.pdbx_description
1 polymer ?
#
loop_
_entity_poly.entity_id
_entity_poly.type
_entity_poly.pdbx_seq_one_letter_code
_entity_poly.pdbx_strand_id
1 'polypeptide(L)'
;MFWPFLELQEQLVYCPLADFGARGVREGQDIYAQAVVAQPVTAHIPLKNAFELSGKIAVLQRGLCDFVTKVLHAQQAGAVAVLVANNSDDGGEAFVMDAGQRLDQVAESVSIPAMMVSRAQSIDIFQQIREAYLDRKELCFTIRFLGAETASRVLAQQESLALQSRNAARSIELKQQREQQQQEAASLLRNRLGKISQSKGKAPGSSSESVVATPSTSASEPALDWSPASSTKSSSAGSTRRSRESQRNNQEELGVVEDVYPAATLAMLHWCPMTTSLVILDVQNYFTLRHGYSSKEEVATQSSSPVTDAQFYDRVDNVLIPTIQDVLLASRATEGMEVIYSVVESATCDGRERSRAHKHAGIHVPKNGFGAQVPKRIAPDDDSDIVLSRTGANVFAATNLDYILRNLMVTHIVVMGISVLGSVESCVQTALDRGYQVTVLKEALLPLTMGTTEGSKKTSMLESFSRRGAQVLTAAEFVEKLQSFA
;
A
#
# COMPACT_ATOMS: atom_id res chain seq x y z
N MET A 1 24.82 27.38 -21.29
CA MET A 1 24.36 26.06 -20.83
C MET A 1 23.81 26.24 -19.43
N PHE A 2 22.55 25.87 -19.21
CA PHE A 2 21.86 26.08 -17.94
C PHE A 2 21.84 24.78 -17.15
N TRP A 3 21.88 24.91 -15.83
CA TRP A 3 21.95 23.80 -14.89
C TRP A 3 20.65 23.77 -14.09
N PRO A 4 19.70 22.92 -14.48
CA PRO A 4 18.44 22.76 -13.77
C PRO A 4 18.59 22.02 -12.44
N PHE A 5 17.89 22.55 -11.44
CA PHE A 5 17.74 21.95 -10.13
C PHE A 5 16.26 21.81 -9.80
N LEU A 6 15.87 20.64 -9.33
CA LEU A 6 14.55 20.38 -8.81
C LEU A 6 14.52 20.69 -7.31
N GLU A 7 13.55 21.49 -6.87
CA GLU A 7 13.37 21.78 -5.44
C GLU A 7 12.58 20.65 -4.78
N LEU A 8 13.26 19.82 -4.00
CA LEU A 8 12.70 18.69 -3.25
C LEU A 8 12.98 18.88 -1.76
N GLN A 9 11.94 18.92 -0.91
CA GLN A 9 12.09 19.03 0.54
C GLN A 9 13.03 20.17 0.98
N GLU A 10 12.88 21.36 0.39
CA GLU A 10 13.73 22.55 0.62
C GLU A 10 15.20 22.39 0.18
N GLN A 11 15.54 21.32 -0.54
CA GLN A 11 16.86 21.10 -1.13
C GLN A 11 16.80 21.20 -2.65
N LEU A 12 17.84 21.81 -3.23
CA LEU A 12 18.02 21.85 -4.68
C LEU A 12 18.68 20.56 -5.13
N VAL A 13 18.04 19.80 -6.00
CA VAL A 13 18.55 18.54 -6.50
C VAL A 13 18.96 18.72 -7.94
N TYR A 14 20.23 18.49 -8.25
CA TYR A 14 20.70 18.60 -9.63
C TYR A 14 20.08 17.50 -10.50
N CYS A 15 19.50 17.91 -11.63
CA CYS A 15 18.94 17.00 -12.62
C CYS A 15 19.61 17.31 -13.96
N PRO A 16 20.29 16.37 -14.63
CA PRO A 16 20.91 16.64 -15.94
C PRO A 16 19.89 16.92 -17.03
N LEU A 17 20.10 18.03 -17.75
CA LEU A 17 19.21 18.52 -18.84
C LEU A 17 19.47 17.71 -20.09
N ALA A 18 18.39 17.28 -20.76
CA ALA A 18 18.49 16.67 -22.08
C ALA A 18 19.17 17.63 -23.08
N ASP A 19 19.89 17.09 -24.04
CA ASP A 19 20.50 17.90 -25.11
C ASP A 19 19.47 18.40 -26.15
N PHE A 20 18.25 17.88 -26.11
CA PHE A 20 17.09 18.29 -26.91
C PHE A 20 16.04 19.01 -26.02
N GLY A 21 15.08 19.70 -26.64
CA GLY A 21 13.98 20.38 -25.92
C GLY A 21 14.36 21.62 -25.11
N ALA A 22 15.65 21.91 -24.94
CA ALA A 22 16.14 22.99 -24.08
C ALA A 22 16.17 24.40 -24.72
N ARG A 23 15.65 24.58 -25.94
CA ARG A 23 15.74 25.86 -26.68
C ARG A 23 15.08 27.04 -25.95
N GLY A 24 14.04 26.77 -25.14
CA GLY A 24 13.31 27.77 -24.36
C GLY A 24 13.88 28.07 -22.97
N VAL A 25 14.89 27.32 -22.50
CA VAL A 25 15.41 27.40 -21.14
C VAL A 25 16.30 28.63 -20.97
N ARG A 26 16.09 29.40 -19.90
CA ARG A 26 16.89 30.58 -19.53
C ARG A 26 17.07 30.64 -18.02
N GLU A 27 18.17 31.23 -17.57
CA GLU A 27 18.41 31.47 -16.14
C GLU A 27 17.32 32.39 -15.55
N GLY A 28 16.77 32.00 -14.40
CA GLY A 28 15.69 32.70 -13.72
C GLY A 28 14.29 32.50 -14.34
N GLN A 29 14.17 31.76 -15.44
CA GLN A 29 12.87 31.36 -16.01
C GLN A 29 12.47 30.00 -15.44
N ASP A 30 12.28 29.96 -14.14
CA ASP A 30 11.96 28.75 -13.39
C ASP A 30 10.56 28.22 -13.76
N ILE A 31 10.40 26.90 -13.77
CA ILE A 31 9.10 26.26 -14.01
C ILE A 31 8.51 25.87 -12.67
N TYR A 32 7.36 26.45 -12.34
CA TYR A 32 6.54 26.07 -11.20
C TYR A 32 5.22 25.49 -11.71
N ALA A 33 5.03 24.18 -11.54
CA ALA A 33 3.82 23.51 -11.98
C ALA A 33 3.58 22.24 -11.16
N GLN A 34 2.34 21.77 -11.20
CA GLN A 34 1.96 20.50 -10.60
C GLN A 34 2.68 19.34 -11.29
N ALA A 35 3.06 18.31 -10.55
CA ALA A 35 3.64 17.09 -11.08
C ALA A 35 2.59 15.98 -11.17
N VAL A 36 2.52 15.33 -12.33
CA VAL A 36 1.59 14.23 -12.59
C VAL A 36 2.35 13.08 -13.24
N VAL A 37 2.11 11.87 -12.74
CA VAL A 37 2.67 10.65 -13.34
C VAL A 37 1.94 10.37 -14.66
N ALA A 38 2.69 10.14 -15.72
CA ALA A 38 2.10 9.82 -17.02
C ALA A 38 1.52 8.40 -17.08
N GLN A 39 0.56 8.20 -17.97
CA GLN A 39 -0.06 6.90 -18.20
C GLN A 39 0.00 6.54 -19.70
N PRO A 40 0.75 5.51 -20.11
CA PRO A 40 1.63 4.69 -19.29
C PRO A 40 2.86 5.48 -18.80
N VAL A 41 3.41 5.10 -17.64
CA VAL A 41 4.57 5.78 -17.03
C VAL A 41 5.81 5.76 -17.94
N THR A 42 5.92 4.73 -18.77
CA THR A 42 7.01 4.57 -19.74
C THR A 42 6.84 5.43 -21.00
N ALA A 43 5.67 6.02 -21.25
CA ALA A 43 5.40 6.88 -22.42
C ALA A 43 5.81 6.26 -23.79
N HIS A 44 5.76 4.93 -23.92
CA HIS A 44 6.08 4.22 -25.17
C HIS A 44 4.97 4.34 -26.22
N ILE A 45 3.78 4.73 -25.80
CA ILE A 45 2.61 5.06 -26.61
C ILE A 45 2.05 6.43 -26.14
N PRO A 46 1.15 7.07 -26.92
CA PRO A 46 0.49 8.31 -26.52
C PRO A 46 -0.17 8.22 -25.14
N LEU A 47 -0.07 9.29 -24.36
CA LEU A 47 -0.49 9.31 -22.96
C LEU A 47 -2.02 9.33 -22.84
N LYS A 48 -2.57 8.39 -22.07
CA LYS A 48 -3.99 8.23 -21.80
C LYS A 48 -4.56 9.33 -20.90
N ASN A 49 -3.74 9.87 -19.99
CA ASN A 49 -4.14 10.93 -19.06
C ASN A 49 -3.76 12.34 -19.53
N ALA A 50 -3.82 12.60 -20.84
CA ALA A 50 -3.46 13.91 -21.41
C ALA A 50 -4.22 15.09 -20.80
N PHE A 51 -5.49 14.91 -20.46
CA PHE A 51 -6.28 15.95 -19.79
C PHE A 51 -5.71 16.36 -18.42
N GLU A 52 -5.16 15.40 -17.67
CA GLU A 52 -4.55 15.66 -16.37
C GLU A 52 -3.17 16.30 -16.48
N LEU A 53 -2.46 16.07 -17.59
CA LEU A 53 -1.08 16.53 -17.82
C LEU A 53 -0.99 17.93 -18.45
N SER A 54 -2.08 18.45 -19.01
CA SER A 54 -2.09 19.76 -19.65
C SER A 54 -1.67 20.87 -18.67
N GLY A 55 -0.59 21.57 -18.99
CA GLY A 55 0.00 22.63 -18.15
C GLY A 55 0.85 22.13 -16.98
N LYS A 56 1.12 20.83 -16.89
CA LYS A 56 1.79 20.19 -15.73
C LYS A 56 3.15 19.58 -16.09
N ILE A 57 3.93 19.23 -15.07
CA ILE A 57 5.20 18.51 -15.20
C ILE A 57 4.87 17.02 -15.31
N ALA A 58 5.26 16.40 -16.42
CA ALA A 58 5.08 14.97 -16.63
C ALA A 58 6.20 14.19 -15.93
N VAL A 59 5.86 13.24 -15.07
CA VAL A 59 6.81 12.32 -14.46
C VAL A 59 6.72 10.96 -15.17
N LEU A 60 7.83 10.56 -15.81
CA LEU A 60 7.97 9.39 -16.67
C LEU A 60 9.03 8.43 -16.10
N GLN A 61 9.05 7.20 -16.58
CA GLN A 61 10.08 6.21 -16.29
C GLN A 61 10.90 5.86 -17.55
N ARG A 62 12.21 5.70 -17.35
CA ARG A 62 13.14 5.18 -18.38
C ARG A 62 12.78 3.74 -18.78
N GLY A 63 12.99 3.39 -20.05
CA GLY A 63 12.72 2.04 -20.59
C GLY A 63 12.03 2.09 -21.96
N LEU A 64 11.58 0.96 -22.49
CA LEU A 64 10.74 0.69 -23.70
C LEU A 64 10.98 1.48 -25.02
N CYS A 65 11.08 2.81 -24.99
CA CYS A 65 11.32 3.67 -26.15
C CYS A 65 12.43 4.70 -25.87
N ASP A 66 12.88 5.40 -26.91
CA ASP A 66 13.88 6.46 -26.79
C ASP A 66 13.35 7.71 -26.07
N PHE A 67 14.26 8.53 -25.54
CA PHE A 67 13.90 9.70 -24.74
C PHE A 67 13.17 10.78 -25.53
N VAL A 68 13.47 10.97 -26.82
CA VAL A 68 12.78 11.95 -27.67
C VAL A 68 11.32 11.57 -27.82
N THR A 69 11.02 10.28 -28.10
CA THR A 69 9.64 9.78 -28.19
C THR A 69 8.87 10.02 -26.89
N LYS A 70 9.47 9.73 -25.73
CA LYS A 70 8.85 9.95 -24.41
C LYS A 70 8.43 11.40 -24.20
N VAL A 71 9.37 12.31 -24.44
CA VAL A 71 9.15 13.75 -24.22
C VAL A 71 8.17 14.30 -25.24
N LEU A 72 8.17 13.80 -26.48
CA LEU A 72 7.20 14.17 -27.49
C LEU A 72 5.77 13.77 -27.11
N HIS A 73 5.55 12.55 -26.59
CA HIS A 73 4.23 12.13 -26.11
C HIS A 73 3.76 12.98 -24.93
N ALA A 74 4.66 13.35 -24.00
CA ALA A 74 4.34 14.27 -22.91
C ALA A 74 3.99 15.68 -23.42
N GLN A 75 4.74 16.18 -24.40
CA GLN A 75 4.46 17.47 -25.04
C GLN A 75 3.11 17.48 -25.77
N GLN A 76 2.77 16.41 -26.49
CA GLN A 76 1.48 16.25 -27.15
C GLN A 76 0.32 16.17 -26.15
N ALA A 77 0.58 15.66 -24.95
CA ALA A 77 -0.35 15.69 -23.82
C ALA A 77 -0.47 17.07 -23.14
N GLY A 78 0.30 18.07 -23.57
CA GLY A 78 0.28 19.43 -23.04
C GLY A 78 1.17 19.66 -21.83
N ALA A 79 2.10 18.75 -21.52
CA ALA A 79 3.04 18.94 -20.42
C ALA A 79 3.97 20.15 -20.69
N VAL A 80 4.39 20.84 -19.63
CA VAL A 80 5.29 22.01 -19.71
C VAL A 80 6.76 21.66 -19.46
N ALA A 81 7.02 20.53 -18.80
CA ALA A 81 8.34 19.96 -18.57
C ALA A 81 8.21 18.46 -18.32
N VAL A 82 9.33 17.74 -18.42
CA VAL A 82 9.37 16.29 -18.19
C VAL A 82 10.47 15.93 -17.19
N LEU A 83 10.13 15.11 -16.20
CA LEU A 83 11.08 14.42 -15.33
C LEU A 83 11.08 12.94 -15.72
N VAL A 84 12.24 12.41 -16.10
CA VAL A 84 12.45 11.00 -16.43
C VAL A 84 13.17 10.32 -15.26
N ALA A 85 12.49 9.39 -14.62
CA ALA A 85 13.02 8.57 -13.55
C ALA A 85 13.94 7.48 -14.09
N ASN A 86 15.18 7.46 -13.61
CA ASN A 86 16.11 6.38 -13.88
C ASN A 86 15.82 5.19 -12.93
N ASN A 87 15.22 4.12 -13.47
CA ASN A 87 14.90 2.89 -12.72
C ASN A 87 15.87 1.72 -13.00
N SER A 88 17.07 1.97 -13.54
CA SER A 88 18.05 0.90 -13.77
C SER A 88 18.90 0.61 -12.53
N ASP A 89 19.13 -0.68 -12.23
CA ASP A 89 20.04 -1.14 -11.19
C ASP A 89 21.53 -0.80 -11.49
N ASP A 90 21.87 -0.61 -12.76
CA ASP A 90 23.23 -0.32 -13.23
C ASP A 90 23.65 1.14 -13.04
N GLY A 91 23.86 1.52 -11.79
CA GLY A 91 24.52 2.77 -11.39
C GLY A 91 23.57 3.83 -10.82
N GLY A 92 22.27 3.79 -11.10
CA GLY A 92 21.22 4.63 -10.48
C GLY A 92 21.38 6.15 -10.60
N GLU A 93 22.52 6.65 -11.03
CA GLU A 93 22.83 8.07 -11.17
C GLU A 93 22.08 8.70 -12.35
N ALA A 94 21.82 9.99 -12.25
CA ALA A 94 21.21 10.74 -13.33
C ALA A 94 22.27 11.08 -14.39
N PHE A 95 21.90 11.03 -15.67
CA PHE A 95 22.79 11.38 -16.78
C PHE A 95 22.07 12.23 -17.83
N VAL A 96 22.85 12.95 -18.66
CA VAL A 96 22.31 13.77 -19.76
C VAL A 96 21.68 12.85 -20.80
N MET A 97 20.39 13.05 -21.07
CA MET A 97 19.66 12.31 -22.11
C MET A 97 20.02 12.88 -23.48
N ASP A 98 20.49 12.02 -24.38
CA ASP A 98 20.81 12.32 -25.78
C ASP A 98 19.66 11.85 -26.70
N ALA A 99 19.43 12.59 -27.79
CA ALA A 99 18.53 12.18 -28.88
C ALA A 99 18.98 10.89 -29.60
N GLY A 100 20.24 10.47 -29.42
CA GLY A 100 20.83 9.26 -29.98
C GLY A 100 21.12 9.39 -31.47
N GLN A 101 21.11 8.26 -32.20
CA GLN A 101 21.33 8.24 -33.66
C GLN A 101 20.09 8.59 -34.49
N ARG A 102 19.11 9.30 -33.91
CA ARG A 102 17.93 9.74 -34.65
C ARG A 102 18.33 10.74 -35.75
N LEU A 103 18.13 10.35 -37.00
CA LEU A 103 18.36 11.19 -38.20
C LEU A 103 17.10 11.97 -38.62
N ASP A 104 15.99 11.76 -37.93
CA ASP A 104 14.69 12.37 -38.15
C ASP A 104 14.58 13.74 -37.45
N GLN A 105 14.03 14.74 -38.15
CA GLN A 105 13.80 16.13 -37.65
C GLN A 105 12.85 16.19 -36.43
N VAL A 106 12.38 15.05 -35.94
CA VAL A 106 11.45 14.92 -34.80
C VAL A 106 12.08 15.43 -33.51
N ALA A 107 13.39 15.25 -33.30
CA ALA A 107 14.07 15.81 -32.13
C ALA A 107 14.01 17.35 -32.07
N GLU A 108 13.98 18.02 -33.24
CA GLU A 108 13.84 19.48 -33.30
C GLU A 108 12.42 19.97 -32.99
N SER A 109 11.43 19.08 -33.04
CA SER A 109 10.04 19.39 -32.70
C SER A 109 9.77 19.39 -31.19
N VAL A 110 10.69 18.83 -30.40
CA VAL A 110 10.63 18.90 -28.93
C VAL A 110 11.01 20.30 -28.47
N SER A 111 10.12 20.96 -27.77
CA SER A 111 10.23 22.35 -27.30
C SER A 111 10.14 22.50 -25.78
N ILE A 112 9.75 21.43 -25.06
CA ILE A 112 9.70 21.41 -23.60
C ILE A 112 10.99 20.84 -23.00
N PRO A 113 11.47 21.39 -21.86
CA PRO A 113 12.66 20.87 -21.19
C PRO A 113 12.40 19.50 -20.57
N ALA A 114 13.40 18.62 -20.68
CA ALA A 114 13.35 17.28 -20.12
C ALA A 114 14.59 17.01 -19.25
N MET A 115 14.35 16.42 -18.09
CA MET A 115 15.33 16.22 -17.04
C MET A 115 15.39 14.77 -16.61
N MET A 116 16.57 14.25 -16.31
CA MET A 116 16.67 12.95 -15.63
C MET A 116 16.83 13.15 -14.11
N VAL A 117 16.14 12.31 -13.34
CA VAL A 117 16.34 12.18 -11.89
C VAL A 117 16.98 10.83 -11.57
N SER A 118 17.80 10.79 -10.52
CA SER A 118 18.47 9.56 -10.09
C SER A 118 17.44 8.57 -9.51
N ARG A 119 17.83 7.30 -9.35
CA ARG A 119 16.97 6.28 -8.76
C ARG A 119 16.50 6.66 -7.36
N ALA A 120 17.44 7.10 -6.51
CA ALA A 120 17.11 7.52 -5.14
C ALA A 120 16.07 8.64 -5.14
N GLN A 121 16.27 9.68 -5.95
CA GLN A 121 15.34 10.81 -6.08
C GLN A 121 14.01 10.39 -6.69
N SER A 122 14.02 9.45 -7.64
CA SER A 122 12.79 8.98 -8.29
C SER A 122 11.85 8.30 -7.31
N ILE A 123 12.39 7.49 -6.39
CA ILE A 123 11.61 6.84 -5.32
C ILE A 123 10.91 7.91 -4.48
N ASP A 124 11.65 8.94 -4.04
CA ASP A 124 11.10 10.05 -3.26
C ASP A 124 10.03 10.83 -4.03
N ILE A 125 10.25 11.11 -5.32
CA ILE A 125 9.30 11.84 -6.17
C ILE A 125 8.01 11.03 -6.35
N PHE A 126 8.10 9.76 -6.72
CA PHE A 126 6.93 8.89 -6.88
C PHE A 126 6.16 8.73 -5.56
N GLN A 127 6.88 8.60 -4.45
CA GLN A 127 6.27 8.55 -3.12
C GLN A 127 5.51 9.84 -2.80
N GLN A 128 6.13 11.01 -3.00
CA GLN A 128 5.47 12.30 -2.72
C GLN A 128 4.24 12.53 -3.60
N ILE A 129 4.32 12.20 -4.90
CA ILE A 129 3.16 12.34 -5.80
C ILE A 129 2.03 11.41 -5.36
N ARG A 130 2.37 10.17 -4.98
CA ARG A 130 1.40 9.19 -4.46
C ARG A 130 0.74 9.68 -3.18
N GLU A 131 1.52 10.18 -2.23
CA GLU A 131 1.01 10.74 -0.96
C GLU A 131 0.09 11.94 -1.19
N ALA A 132 0.49 12.87 -2.06
CA ALA A 132 -0.34 14.02 -2.43
C ALA A 132 -1.65 13.61 -3.11
N TYR A 133 -1.60 12.62 -4.01
CA TYR A 133 -2.79 12.06 -4.65
C TYR A 133 -3.76 11.45 -3.64
N LEU A 134 -3.26 10.70 -2.65
CA LEU A 134 -4.07 10.12 -1.58
C LEU A 134 -4.72 11.19 -0.70
N ASP A 135 -3.99 12.27 -0.42
CA ASP A 135 -4.47 13.43 0.34
C ASP A 135 -5.41 14.36 -0.47
N ARG A 136 -5.64 14.07 -1.76
CA ARG A 136 -6.34 14.96 -2.72
C ARG A 136 -5.72 16.36 -2.78
N LYS A 137 -4.40 16.43 -2.64
CA LYS A 137 -3.60 17.64 -2.74
C LYS A 137 -2.87 17.68 -4.07
N GLU A 138 -2.63 18.89 -4.54
CA GLU A 138 -1.80 19.14 -5.70
C GLU A 138 -0.34 19.21 -5.24
N LEU A 139 0.52 18.33 -5.78
CA LEU A 139 1.96 18.43 -5.56
C LEU A 139 2.58 19.28 -6.66
N CYS A 140 3.14 20.42 -6.29
CA CYS A 140 3.88 21.30 -7.20
C CYS A 140 5.38 21.10 -7.00
N PHE A 141 6.11 21.11 -8.12
CA PHE A 141 7.57 21.21 -8.10
C PHE A 141 8.02 22.52 -8.72
N THR A 142 9.17 23.00 -8.24
CA THR A 142 9.92 24.10 -8.85
C THR A 142 11.15 23.53 -9.52
N ILE A 143 11.28 23.73 -10.83
CA ILE A 143 12.50 23.48 -11.59
C ILE A 143 13.20 24.81 -11.79
N ARG A 144 14.33 24.99 -11.13
CA ARG A 144 15.13 26.21 -11.20
C ARG A 144 16.26 26.09 -12.20
N PHE A 145 16.41 27.04 -13.10
CA PHE A 145 17.50 27.04 -14.06
C PHE A 145 18.59 28.01 -13.61
N LEU A 146 19.73 27.45 -13.19
CA LEU A 146 20.87 28.23 -12.70
C LEU A 146 21.95 28.38 -13.77
N GLY A 147 22.62 29.52 -13.77
CA GLY A 147 23.85 29.73 -14.53
C GLY A 147 25.01 28.89 -13.99
N ALA A 148 26.04 28.67 -14.80
CA ALA A 148 27.16 27.78 -14.47
C ALA A 148 27.90 28.18 -13.17
N GLU A 149 28.10 29.47 -12.92
CA GLU A 149 28.76 29.95 -11.69
C GLU A 149 27.93 29.64 -10.45
N THR A 150 26.63 29.94 -10.50
CA THR A 150 25.69 29.70 -9.39
C THR A 150 25.54 28.20 -9.12
N ALA A 151 25.37 27.40 -10.18
CA ALA A 151 25.26 25.95 -10.07
C ALA A 151 26.52 25.32 -9.45
N SER A 152 27.70 25.77 -9.86
CA SER A 152 28.98 25.30 -9.30
C SER A 152 29.07 25.57 -7.79
N ARG A 153 28.62 26.75 -7.33
CA ARG A 153 28.58 27.08 -5.89
C ARG A 153 27.60 26.19 -5.13
N VAL A 154 26.41 25.95 -5.67
CA VAL A 154 25.38 25.08 -5.05
C VAL A 154 25.90 23.65 -4.92
N LEU A 155 26.49 23.09 -5.98
CA LEU A 155 27.05 21.73 -5.97
C LEU A 155 28.22 21.61 -4.99
N ALA A 156 29.15 22.57 -4.98
CA ALA A 156 30.27 22.58 -4.03
C ALA A 156 29.80 22.65 -2.57
N GLN A 157 28.75 23.44 -2.30
CA GLN A 157 28.15 23.52 -0.97
C GLN A 157 27.51 22.18 -0.56
N GLN A 158 26.78 21.53 -1.46
CA GLN A 158 26.16 20.22 -1.19
C GLN A 158 27.19 19.13 -0.93
N GLU A 159 28.25 19.08 -1.72
CA GLU A 159 29.34 18.12 -1.52
C GLU A 159 30.02 18.33 -0.16
N SER A 160 30.29 19.59 0.21
CA SER A 160 30.86 19.93 1.52
C SER A 160 29.94 19.49 2.67
N LEU A 161 28.63 19.74 2.57
CA LEU A 161 27.66 19.32 3.58
C LEU A 161 27.56 17.79 3.66
N ALA A 162 27.53 17.10 2.53
CA ALA A 162 27.51 15.64 2.48
C ALA A 162 28.78 15.03 3.13
N LEU A 163 29.94 15.62 2.90
CA LEU A 163 31.20 15.19 3.51
C LEU A 163 31.20 15.43 5.03
N GLN A 164 30.69 16.57 5.49
CA GLN A 164 30.53 16.87 6.92
C GLN A 164 29.59 15.86 7.60
N SER A 165 28.44 15.56 6.99
CA SER A 165 27.48 14.58 7.52
C SER A 165 28.06 13.17 7.59
N ARG A 166 28.80 12.71 6.56
CA ARG A 166 29.50 11.41 6.60
C ARG A 166 30.55 11.35 7.71
N ASN A 167 31.33 12.42 7.88
CA ASN A 167 32.35 12.49 8.92
C ASN A 167 31.71 12.49 10.32
N ALA A 168 30.59 13.22 10.49
CA ALA A 168 29.83 13.22 11.73
C ALA A 168 29.26 11.82 12.05
N ALA A 169 28.64 11.15 11.08
CA ALA A 169 28.11 9.79 11.24
C ALA A 169 29.21 8.80 11.63
N ARG A 170 30.36 8.82 10.94
CA ARG A 170 31.53 7.99 11.28
C ARG A 170 32.04 8.29 12.70
N SER A 171 32.00 9.54 13.15
CA SER A 171 32.43 9.91 14.50
C SER A 171 31.47 9.38 15.58
N ILE A 172 30.17 9.34 15.29
CA ILE A 172 29.14 8.78 16.18
C ILE A 172 29.31 7.27 16.28
N GLU A 173 29.50 6.59 15.14
CA GLU A 173 29.72 5.14 15.09
C GLU A 173 30.97 4.73 15.89
N LEU A 174 32.08 5.46 15.74
CA LEU A 174 33.30 5.23 16.53
C LEU A 174 33.09 5.44 18.03
N LYS A 175 32.26 6.41 18.43
CA LYS A 175 31.89 6.61 19.84
C LYS A 175 31.06 5.46 20.38
N GLN A 176 30.03 5.02 19.63
CA GLN A 176 29.19 3.88 20.00
C GLN A 176 30.01 2.59 20.14
N GLN A 177 30.95 2.33 19.23
CA GLN A 177 31.86 1.18 19.36
C GLN A 177 32.73 1.25 20.61
N ARG A 178 33.25 2.44 20.96
CA ARG A 178 34.03 2.61 22.19
C ARG A 178 33.19 2.38 23.45
N GLU A 179 31.96 2.89 23.47
CA GLU A 179 31.02 2.67 24.58
C GLU A 179 30.66 1.20 24.72
N GLN A 180 30.40 0.49 23.62
CA GLN A 180 30.12 -0.94 23.63
C GLN A 180 31.31 -1.75 24.14
N GLN A 181 32.54 -1.45 23.69
CA GLN A 181 33.75 -2.09 24.22
C GLN A 181 33.94 -1.84 25.72
N GLN A 182 33.66 -0.63 26.20
CA GLN A 182 33.73 -0.31 27.62
C GLN A 182 32.68 -1.07 28.43
N GLN A 183 31.45 -1.18 27.94
CA GLN A 183 30.38 -1.95 28.59
C GLN A 183 30.72 -3.45 28.65
N GLU A 184 31.25 -4.02 27.56
CA GLU A 184 31.70 -5.41 27.52
C GLU A 184 32.84 -5.65 28.52
N ALA A 185 33.88 -4.80 28.53
CA ALA A 185 34.98 -4.90 29.48
C ALA A 185 34.50 -4.79 30.95
N ALA A 186 33.59 -3.86 31.24
CA ALA A 186 32.99 -3.71 32.56
C ALA A 186 32.16 -4.94 32.97
N SER A 187 31.43 -5.54 32.03
CA SER A 187 30.65 -6.77 32.27
C SER A 187 31.56 -7.97 32.59
N LEU A 188 32.69 -8.11 31.87
CA LEU A 188 33.68 -9.16 32.10
C LEU A 188 34.36 -9.00 33.46
N LEU A 189 34.71 -7.76 33.84
CA LEU A 189 35.26 -7.46 35.16
C LEU A 189 34.27 -7.78 36.28
N ARG A 190 32.99 -7.42 36.12
CA ARG A 190 31.92 -7.76 37.08
C ARG A 190 31.78 -9.28 37.24
N ASN A 191 31.79 -10.03 36.13
CA ASN A 191 31.71 -11.48 36.14
C ASN A 191 32.93 -12.15 36.81
N ARG A 192 34.12 -11.54 36.72
CA ARG A 192 35.33 -12.02 37.41
C ARG A 192 35.30 -11.71 38.91
N LEU A 193 34.88 -10.50 39.30
CA LEU A 193 34.78 -10.11 40.70
C LEU A 193 33.67 -10.87 41.45
N GLY A 194 32.55 -11.19 40.79
CA GLY A 194 31.48 -12.04 41.34
C GLY A 194 31.89 -13.50 41.60
N LYS A 195 32.95 -14.00 40.94
CA LYS A 195 33.51 -15.34 41.22
C LYS A 195 34.47 -15.35 42.41
N ILE A 196 35.09 -14.22 42.74
CA ILE A 196 36.03 -14.12 43.87
C ILE A 196 35.28 -14.07 45.20
N SER A 197 34.06 -13.52 45.24
CA SER A 197 33.22 -13.43 46.43
C SER A 197 32.60 -14.77 46.88
N GLN A 198 32.67 -15.86 46.09
CA GLN A 198 32.25 -17.20 46.53
C GLN A 198 33.39 -18.05 47.13
N SER A 199 34.61 -17.51 47.27
CA SER A 199 35.80 -18.28 47.71
C SER A 199 36.44 -17.89 49.04
N LYS A 200 35.81 -17.04 49.88
CA LYS A 200 36.30 -16.77 51.25
C LYS A 200 35.18 -16.93 52.29
N GLY A 201 35.31 -17.96 53.12
CA GLY A 201 34.43 -18.26 54.25
C GLY A 201 34.83 -17.58 55.57
N LYS A 202 33.85 -17.65 56.51
CA LYS A 202 33.89 -17.55 57.99
C LYS A 202 34.52 -16.30 58.66
N ALA A 203 33.69 -15.69 59.52
CA ALA A 203 33.84 -14.50 60.38
C ALA A 203 34.80 -14.70 61.60
N PRO A 204 34.90 -13.83 62.64
CA PRO A 204 34.31 -12.49 62.91
C PRO A 204 35.27 -11.43 63.53
N GLY A 205 34.82 -10.18 63.73
CA GLY A 205 35.31 -9.32 64.82
C GLY A 205 35.55 -7.82 64.56
N SER A 206 34.81 -6.99 65.30
CA SER A 206 35.23 -5.76 66.01
C SER A 206 35.40 -4.39 65.30
N SER A 207 34.61 -3.43 65.84
CA SER A 207 34.88 -2.00 66.16
C SER A 207 35.38 -1.05 65.05
N SER A 208 34.64 -0.03 64.61
CA SER A 208 34.24 1.26 65.26
C SER A 208 35.09 2.43 64.73
N GLU A 209 34.46 3.61 64.67
CA GLU A 209 34.95 4.98 64.38
C GLU A 209 34.99 5.40 62.89
N SER A 210 33.98 6.15 62.39
CA SER A 210 33.63 7.59 62.56
C SER A 210 34.60 8.50 61.77
N VAL A 211 34.17 9.42 60.89
CA VAL A 211 33.52 10.73 61.11
C VAL A 211 33.25 11.32 59.68
N VAL A 212 31.98 11.60 59.29
CA VAL A 212 31.31 12.94 59.13
C VAL A 212 31.95 13.86 58.06
N ALA A 213 31.27 14.60 57.17
CA ALA A 213 29.88 14.74 56.68
C ALA A 213 29.89 15.82 55.55
N THR A 214 29.12 15.67 54.45
CA THR A 214 27.94 16.52 54.02
C THR A 214 28.27 17.93 53.48
N PRO A 215 27.32 18.74 52.91
CA PRO A 215 25.86 18.56 52.63
C PRO A 215 25.44 18.92 51.17
N SER A 216 24.43 18.27 50.56
CA SER A 216 22.95 18.40 50.63
C SER A 216 22.34 19.29 49.53
N THR A 217 21.41 18.72 48.75
CA THR A 217 20.09 19.34 48.49
C THR A 217 19.09 18.28 48.01
N SER A 218 17.98 18.25 48.75
CA SER A 218 16.78 17.41 48.66
C SER A 218 15.74 17.99 47.70
N ALA A 219 14.88 17.14 47.12
CA ALA A 219 13.40 17.30 47.13
C ALA A 219 12.69 16.39 46.09
N SER A 220 11.98 15.38 46.61
CA SER A 220 10.57 15.01 46.33
C SER A 220 9.99 15.01 44.90
N GLU A 221 9.38 13.87 44.55
CA GLU A 221 8.28 13.69 43.58
C GLU A 221 7.08 14.63 43.90
N PRO A 222 6.18 14.89 42.93
CA PRO A 222 5.04 13.97 42.73
C PRO A 222 4.63 13.74 41.27
N ALA A 223 3.90 12.63 41.11
CA ALA A 223 3.18 12.19 39.92
C ALA A 223 2.15 13.22 39.42
N LEU A 224 1.97 13.28 38.09
CA LEU A 224 0.85 13.96 37.42
C LEU A 224 0.03 12.92 36.66
N ASP A 225 -1.14 12.67 37.23
CA ASP A 225 -2.30 11.97 36.67
C ASP A 225 -3.18 13.02 35.98
N TRP A 226 -3.66 12.77 34.76
CA TRP A 226 -4.64 13.65 34.11
C TRP A 226 -5.62 12.85 33.25
N SER A 227 -6.84 12.73 33.74
CA SER A 227 -8.04 12.38 32.98
C SER A 227 -8.86 13.66 32.70
N PRO A 228 -9.57 13.79 31.55
CA PRO A 228 -10.41 14.95 31.30
C PRO A 228 -11.84 14.71 31.81
N ALA A 229 -12.32 15.64 32.65
CA ALA A 229 -13.73 15.75 33.01
C ALA A 229 -14.42 16.84 32.17
N SER A 230 -15.72 16.60 31.99
CA SER A 230 -16.68 17.23 31.13
C SER A 230 -17.42 18.43 31.77
N SER A 231 -18.22 19.09 30.93
CA SER A 231 -19.36 20.01 31.24
C SER A 231 -18.96 21.46 31.57
N THR A 232 -19.67 22.53 31.18
CA THR A 232 -20.96 22.74 30.51
C THR A 232 -21.15 24.24 30.17
N LYS A 233 -22.18 24.55 29.35
CA LYS A 233 -22.94 25.83 29.16
C LYS A 233 -22.36 26.84 28.17
N SER A 234 -22.96 27.04 26.97
CA SER A 234 -24.30 27.57 26.59
C SER A 234 -24.37 29.11 26.56
N SER A 235 -24.58 29.67 25.36
CA SER A 235 -25.44 30.84 25.16
C SER A 235 -25.75 31.04 23.68
N SER A 236 -27.03 30.94 23.37
CA SER A 236 -27.70 31.36 22.14
C SER A 236 -27.88 32.89 22.09
N ALA A 237 -27.77 33.50 20.91
CA ALA A 237 -28.68 34.54 20.39
C ALA A 237 -28.16 35.10 19.06
N GLY A 238 -29.06 35.31 18.08
CA GLY A 238 -28.72 36.10 16.89
C GLY A 238 -29.59 35.84 15.67
N SER A 239 -30.90 36.10 15.76
CA SER A 239 -31.85 36.10 14.65
C SER A 239 -31.72 37.39 13.82
N THR A 240 -31.71 37.27 12.48
CA THR A 240 -32.26 38.31 11.59
C THR A 240 -33.04 37.70 10.42
N ARG A 241 -34.33 38.06 10.40
CA ARG A 241 -35.29 37.91 9.30
C ARG A 241 -34.83 38.64 8.03
N ARG A 242 -35.13 38.07 6.87
CA ARG A 242 -35.77 38.82 5.76
C ARG A 242 -36.75 37.91 5.00
N SER A 243 -37.85 38.52 4.62
CA SER A 243 -39.12 37.92 4.21
C SER A 243 -39.41 38.19 2.73
N ARG A 244 -40.11 37.23 2.11
CA ARG A 244 -41.11 37.32 1.03
C ARG A 244 -40.71 37.97 -0.30
N GLU A 245 -40.88 37.18 -1.36
CA GLU A 245 -41.80 37.53 -2.43
C GLU A 245 -42.39 36.27 -3.09
N SER A 246 -43.71 36.32 -3.33
CA SER A 246 -44.51 35.27 -3.98
C SER A 246 -44.87 35.75 -5.37
N GLN A 247 -44.64 34.95 -6.41
CA GLN A 247 -45.42 35.05 -7.65
C GLN A 247 -45.75 33.66 -8.22
N ARG A 248 -47.04 33.59 -8.58
CA ARG A 248 -47.91 32.51 -9.03
C ARG A 248 -47.43 31.71 -10.26
N ASN A 249 -47.80 30.42 -10.21
CA ASN A 249 -48.40 29.56 -11.24
C ASN A 249 -48.04 29.83 -12.71
N ASN A 250 -47.45 28.82 -13.34
CA ASN A 250 -48.02 28.20 -14.54
C ASN A 250 -47.78 26.69 -14.48
N GLN A 251 -48.87 25.93 -14.59
CA GLN A 251 -48.89 24.50 -14.83
C GLN A 251 -48.57 24.29 -16.31
N GLU A 252 -47.46 23.63 -16.60
CA GLU A 252 -47.25 22.90 -17.86
C GLU A 252 -46.67 21.52 -17.51
N GLU A 253 -47.14 20.52 -18.25
CA GLU A 253 -47.04 19.09 -18.01
C GLU A 253 -45.60 18.61 -17.81
N LEU A 254 -45.27 18.18 -16.58
CA LEU A 254 -44.06 17.40 -16.30
C LEU A 254 -44.35 15.93 -16.61
N GLY A 255 -43.93 15.52 -17.81
CA GLY A 255 -43.68 14.13 -18.12
C GLY A 255 -42.75 13.52 -17.07
N VAL A 256 -43.09 12.31 -16.63
CA VAL A 256 -42.29 11.50 -15.70
C VAL A 256 -40.94 11.23 -16.35
N VAL A 257 -39.95 12.05 -16.03
CA VAL A 257 -38.54 11.76 -16.27
C VAL A 257 -38.04 11.08 -15.00
N GLU A 258 -37.68 9.81 -15.12
CA GLU A 258 -36.98 9.05 -14.09
C GLU A 258 -35.65 9.74 -13.75
N ASP A 259 -35.70 10.65 -12.79
CA ASP A 259 -34.53 11.30 -12.22
C ASP A 259 -33.87 10.33 -11.22
N VAL A 260 -33.17 9.32 -11.74
CA VAL A 260 -32.24 8.49 -10.95
C VAL A 260 -30.87 9.16 -11.03
N TYR A 261 -30.68 10.11 -10.12
CA TYR A 261 -29.42 10.71 -9.66
C TYR A 261 -28.14 10.15 -10.30
N PRO A 262 -27.41 10.92 -11.14
CA PRO A 262 -25.98 10.71 -11.31
C PRO A 262 -25.31 11.30 -10.06
N ALA A 263 -25.51 10.65 -8.91
CA ALA A 263 -24.52 10.70 -7.85
C ALA A 263 -23.27 10.15 -8.51
N ALA A 264 -22.38 11.07 -8.88
CA ALA A 264 -21.08 10.85 -9.47
C ALA A 264 -20.66 9.41 -9.21
N THR A 265 -20.69 8.59 -10.27
CA THR A 265 -20.00 7.31 -10.28
C THR A 265 -18.65 7.62 -9.67
N LEU A 266 -18.42 7.19 -8.42
CA LEU A 266 -17.11 7.09 -7.83
C LEU A 266 -16.40 5.96 -8.59
N ALA A 267 -16.27 6.15 -9.90
CA ALA A 267 -15.38 5.46 -10.78
C ALA A 267 -13.98 5.99 -10.44
N MET A 268 -13.56 5.75 -9.20
CA MET A 268 -12.16 5.53 -8.88
C MET A 268 -11.78 4.20 -9.54
N LEU A 269 -11.70 4.21 -10.87
CA LEU A 269 -11.28 3.07 -11.70
C LEU A 269 -9.75 2.91 -11.69
N HIS A 270 -9.04 3.73 -10.91
CA HIS A 270 -7.61 3.77 -10.86
C HIS A 270 -7.11 3.00 -9.63
N TRP A 271 -6.81 1.71 -9.83
CA TRP A 271 -5.98 0.92 -8.93
C TRP A 271 -4.62 0.71 -9.59
N CYS A 272 -3.55 0.59 -8.80
CA CYS A 272 -2.23 0.23 -9.28
C CYS A 272 -1.68 -0.95 -8.45
N PRO A 273 -0.78 -1.77 -9.01
CA PRO A 273 -0.26 -2.95 -8.31
C PRO A 273 0.34 -2.62 -6.93
N MET A 274 1.14 -1.54 -6.86
CA MET A 274 1.81 -1.05 -5.64
C MET A 274 0.89 -0.68 -4.46
N THR A 275 -0.41 -0.53 -4.68
CA THR A 275 -1.39 -0.26 -3.60
C THR A 275 -2.53 -1.26 -3.61
N THR A 276 -2.29 -2.44 -4.20
CA THR A 276 -3.28 -3.49 -4.36
C THR A 276 -2.84 -4.76 -3.65
N SER A 277 -3.78 -5.40 -2.94
CA SER A 277 -3.57 -6.71 -2.36
C SER A 277 -4.57 -7.73 -2.90
N LEU A 278 -4.08 -8.92 -3.22
CA LEU A 278 -4.87 -10.11 -3.50
C LEU A 278 -5.14 -10.85 -2.18
N VAL A 279 -6.42 -11.00 -1.82
CA VAL A 279 -6.87 -11.68 -0.60
C VAL A 279 -7.62 -12.97 -0.97
N ILE A 280 -7.05 -14.11 -0.57
CA ILE A 280 -7.58 -15.45 -0.82
C ILE A 280 -8.21 -15.99 0.47
N LEU A 281 -9.53 -16.21 0.46
CA LEU A 281 -10.30 -16.63 1.63
C LEU A 281 -10.68 -18.12 1.57
N ASP A 282 -10.43 -18.84 2.67
CA ASP A 282 -10.94 -20.20 2.93
C ASP A 282 -10.55 -21.27 1.90
N VAL A 283 -9.56 -21.03 1.05
CA VAL A 283 -9.05 -22.04 0.10
C VAL A 283 -7.97 -22.90 0.77
N GLN A 284 -8.41 -23.69 1.75
CA GLN A 284 -7.57 -24.60 2.54
C GLN A 284 -8.11 -26.03 2.46
N ASN A 285 -7.26 -27.01 2.74
CA ASN A 285 -7.57 -28.44 2.65
C ASN A 285 -8.86 -28.84 3.39
N TYR A 286 -9.19 -28.15 4.49
CA TYR A 286 -10.44 -28.42 5.22
C TYR A 286 -11.69 -28.19 4.37
N PHE A 287 -11.72 -27.15 3.52
CA PHE A 287 -12.89 -26.81 2.69
C PHE A 287 -12.74 -27.30 1.24
N THR A 288 -11.54 -27.61 0.77
CA THR A 288 -11.31 -28.06 -0.61
C THR A 288 -11.32 -29.57 -0.79
N LEU A 289 -11.24 -30.36 0.28
CA LEU A 289 -11.25 -31.83 0.22
C LEU A 289 -12.54 -32.40 0.79
N ARG A 290 -13.11 -33.40 0.09
CA ARG A 290 -14.32 -34.15 0.49
C ARG A 290 -14.25 -34.68 1.93
N HIS A 291 -13.09 -35.15 2.36
CA HIS A 291 -12.90 -35.71 3.70
C HIS A 291 -12.58 -34.66 4.78
N GLY A 292 -12.42 -33.39 4.41
CA GLY A 292 -12.15 -32.29 5.34
C GLY A 292 -13.41 -31.83 6.07
N TYR A 293 -14.33 -31.20 5.34
CA TYR A 293 -15.55 -30.60 5.88
C TYR A 293 -16.71 -31.62 5.98
N SER A 294 -16.96 -32.39 4.91
CA SER A 294 -18.14 -33.28 4.80
C SER A 294 -18.04 -34.55 5.67
N SER A 295 -16.85 -34.92 6.15
CA SER A 295 -16.64 -36.17 6.93
C SER A 295 -17.29 -36.19 8.32
N LYS A 296 -17.75 -35.05 8.84
CA LYS A 296 -18.43 -34.96 10.15
C LYS A 296 -19.96 -34.91 10.06
N GLU A 297 -20.56 -34.66 8.90
CA GLU A 297 -22.01 -34.66 8.74
C GLU A 297 -22.61 -36.05 8.51
N GLU A 298 -21.80 -37.04 8.09
CA GLU A 298 -22.26 -38.43 7.98
C GLU A 298 -22.74 -39.02 9.34
N VAL A 299 -22.42 -38.37 10.47
CA VAL A 299 -22.85 -38.79 11.80
C VAL A 299 -24.14 -38.08 12.27
N ALA A 300 -24.63 -37.02 11.59
CA ALA A 300 -25.71 -36.19 12.12
C ALA A 300 -27.00 -36.08 11.28
N THR A 301 -26.98 -36.16 9.94
CA THR A 301 -28.25 -36.05 9.17
C THR A 301 -28.13 -36.66 7.77
N GLN A 302 -28.85 -37.76 7.54
CA GLN A 302 -29.12 -38.34 6.22
C GLN A 302 -30.09 -37.44 5.42
N SER A 303 -29.65 -36.29 4.92
CA SER A 303 -30.52 -35.42 4.09
C SER A 303 -29.83 -34.46 3.13
N SER A 304 -28.58 -34.67 2.73
CA SER A 304 -27.99 -33.98 1.58
C SER A 304 -27.82 -34.95 0.41
N SER A 305 -28.26 -34.55 -0.79
CA SER A 305 -28.14 -35.37 -1.98
C SER A 305 -26.65 -35.49 -2.40
N PRO A 306 -26.10 -36.70 -2.61
CA PRO A 306 -24.68 -36.92 -2.91
C PRO A 306 -24.18 -36.24 -4.20
N VAL A 307 -25.10 -35.80 -5.06
CA VAL A 307 -24.80 -35.11 -6.33
C VAL A 307 -24.33 -33.67 -6.12
N THR A 308 -24.84 -32.97 -5.10
CA THR A 308 -24.54 -31.54 -4.87
C THR A 308 -23.13 -31.35 -4.30
N ASP A 309 -22.70 -32.24 -3.40
CA ASP A 309 -21.34 -32.22 -2.85
C ASP A 309 -20.30 -32.53 -3.95
N ALA A 310 -20.62 -33.45 -4.87
CA ALA A 310 -19.72 -33.79 -5.97
C ALA A 310 -19.47 -32.62 -6.93
N GLN A 311 -20.49 -31.83 -7.26
CA GLN A 311 -20.38 -30.66 -8.13
C GLN A 311 -19.56 -29.54 -7.50
N PHE A 312 -19.68 -29.31 -6.19
CA PHE A 312 -18.87 -28.32 -5.49
C PHE A 312 -17.38 -28.62 -5.62
N TYR A 313 -16.96 -29.83 -5.25
CA TYR A 313 -15.54 -30.22 -5.31
C TYR A 313 -15.01 -30.31 -6.75
N ASP A 314 -15.85 -30.72 -7.71
CA ASP A 314 -15.49 -30.66 -9.13
C ASP A 314 -15.17 -29.23 -9.58
N ARG A 315 -15.99 -28.25 -9.16
CA ARG A 315 -15.73 -26.83 -9.41
C ARG A 315 -14.51 -26.31 -8.66
N VAL A 316 -14.23 -26.81 -7.45
CA VAL A 316 -13.00 -26.48 -6.72
C VAL A 316 -11.78 -26.88 -7.56
N ASP A 317 -11.74 -28.13 -8.04
CA ASP A 317 -10.58 -28.69 -8.73
C ASP A 317 -10.41 -28.17 -10.18
N ASN A 318 -11.52 -27.97 -10.90
CA ASN A 318 -11.53 -27.65 -12.32
C ASN A 318 -11.75 -26.18 -12.65
N VAL A 319 -12.22 -25.37 -11.69
CA VAL A 319 -12.48 -23.93 -11.92
C VAL A 319 -11.74 -23.06 -10.91
N LEU A 320 -12.01 -23.23 -9.61
CA LEU A 320 -11.50 -22.34 -8.56
C LEU A 320 -9.97 -22.39 -8.48
N ILE A 321 -9.39 -23.57 -8.28
CA ILE A 321 -7.93 -23.71 -8.11
C ILE A 321 -7.18 -23.26 -9.37
N PRO A 322 -7.52 -23.71 -10.60
CA PRO A 322 -6.86 -23.21 -11.82
C PRO A 322 -6.93 -21.68 -11.96
N THR A 323 -8.10 -21.08 -11.68
CA THR A 323 -8.26 -19.62 -11.76
C THR A 323 -7.35 -18.91 -10.74
N ILE A 324 -7.24 -19.43 -9.52
CA ILE A 324 -6.34 -18.89 -8.50
C ILE A 324 -4.88 -19.02 -8.96
N GLN A 325 -4.50 -20.14 -9.60
CA GLN A 325 -3.14 -20.33 -10.12
C GLN A 325 -2.78 -19.27 -11.18
N ASP A 326 -3.68 -19.01 -12.13
CA ASP A 326 -3.46 -18.01 -13.18
C ASP A 326 -3.30 -16.59 -12.60
N VAL A 327 -4.19 -16.23 -11.65
CA VAL A 327 -4.16 -14.93 -10.99
C VAL A 327 -2.92 -14.78 -10.10
N LEU A 328 -2.54 -15.82 -9.36
CA LEU A 328 -1.32 -15.81 -8.53
C LEU A 328 -0.06 -15.65 -9.37
N LEU A 329 0.03 -16.35 -10.51
CA LEU A 329 1.17 -16.24 -11.42
C LEU A 329 1.33 -14.80 -11.91
N ALA A 330 0.24 -14.17 -12.36
CA ALA A 330 0.28 -12.79 -12.80
C ALA A 330 0.56 -11.81 -11.64
N SER A 331 -0.04 -12.04 -10.47
CA SER A 331 0.13 -11.19 -9.29
C SER A 331 1.56 -11.20 -8.78
N ARG A 332 2.16 -12.38 -8.62
CA ARG A 332 3.55 -12.53 -8.15
C ARG A 332 4.58 -12.05 -9.17
N ALA A 333 4.25 -12.10 -10.47
CA ALA A 333 5.10 -11.52 -11.52
C ALA A 333 5.05 -9.98 -11.56
N THR A 334 4.09 -9.35 -10.89
CA THR A 334 3.92 -7.90 -10.88
C THR A 334 4.54 -7.31 -9.61
N GLU A 335 5.41 -6.32 -9.78
CA GLU A 335 6.07 -5.67 -8.65
C GLU A 335 5.07 -4.91 -7.76
N GLY A 336 5.20 -5.12 -6.45
CA GLY A 336 4.43 -4.41 -5.42
C GLY A 336 3.00 -4.89 -5.17
N MET A 337 2.58 -6.00 -5.77
CA MET A 337 1.30 -6.61 -5.43
C MET A 337 1.43 -7.55 -4.23
N GLU A 338 0.64 -7.30 -3.19
CA GLU A 338 0.69 -8.08 -1.95
C GLU A 338 -0.26 -9.28 -2.00
N VAL A 339 0.22 -10.49 -1.72
CA VAL A 339 -0.60 -11.71 -1.68
C VAL A 339 -0.86 -12.14 -0.24
N ILE A 340 -2.14 -12.22 0.14
CA ILE A 340 -2.57 -12.55 1.49
C ILE A 340 -3.56 -13.72 1.47
N TYR A 341 -3.25 -14.78 2.22
CA TYR A 341 -4.15 -15.89 2.48
C TYR A 341 -4.82 -15.71 3.84
N SER A 342 -6.10 -16.02 3.92
CA SER A 342 -6.81 -16.15 5.20
C SER A 342 -7.33 -17.56 5.38
N VAL A 343 -6.84 -18.21 6.43
CA VAL A 343 -7.17 -19.62 6.75
C VAL A 343 -7.89 -19.72 8.09
N VAL A 344 -8.90 -20.58 8.18
CA VAL A 344 -9.54 -20.95 9.44
C VAL A 344 -8.63 -21.92 10.17
N GLU A 345 -8.12 -21.50 11.32
CA GLU A 345 -7.28 -22.30 12.19
C GLU A 345 -7.53 -21.90 13.65
N SER A 346 -7.68 -22.89 14.52
CA SER A 346 -7.87 -22.65 15.94
C SER A 346 -6.54 -22.29 16.60
N ALA A 347 -6.54 -21.30 17.48
CA ALA A 347 -5.39 -20.96 18.29
C ALA A 347 -5.13 -21.98 19.41
N THR A 348 -6.16 -22.76 19.80
CA THR A 348 -6.04 -23.86 20.76
C THR A 348 -6.38 -25.20 20.12
N CYS A 349 -5.89 -26.30 20.69
CA CYS A 349 -6.13 -27.65 20.16
C CYS A 349 -7.60 -28.08 20.24
N ASP A 350 -8.34 -27.59 21.24
CA ASP A 350 -9.77 -27.85 21.44
C ASP A 350 -10.67 -26.80 20.76
N GLY A 351 -10.07 -25.74 20.21
CA GLY A 351 -10.77 -24.66 19.52
C GLY A 351 -11.79 -23.94 20.40
N ARG A 352 -11.52 -23.83 21.71
CA ARG A 352 -12.44 -23.19 22.68
C ARG A 352 -12.62 -21.70 22.44
N GLU A 353 -11.64 -21.06 21.82
CA GLU A 353 -11.60 -19.63 21.46
C GLU A 353 -12.32 -19.31 20.15
N ARG A 354 -12.76 -20.33 19.39
CA ARG A 354 -13.51 -20.12 18.15
C ARG A 354 -14.76 -19.28 18.38
N SER A 355 -15.10 -18.48 17.36
CA SER A 355 -16.32 -17.69 17.33
C SER A 355 -17.56 -18.57 17.54
N ARG A 356 -18.64 -17.96 18.05
CA ARG A 356 -19.92 -18.64 18.22
C ARG A 356 -20.45 -19.23 16.90
N ALA A 357 -20.26 -18.51 15.79
CA ALA A 357 -20.64 -18.98 14.46
C ALA A 357 -19.91 -20.28 14.08
N HIS A 358 -18.57 -20.32 14.22
CA HIS A 358 -17.79 -21.54 13.96
C HIS A 358 -18.17 -22.69 14.91
N LYS A 359 -18.50 -22.39 16.17
CA LYS A 359 -18.99 -23.40 17.13
C LYS A 359 -20.34 -23.98 16.69
N HIS A 360 -21.30 -23.13 16.31
CA HIS A 360 -22.64 -23.56 15.87
C HIS A 360 -22.60 -24.34 14.55
N ALA A 361 -21.73 -23.94 13.63
CA ALA A 361 -21.53 -24.63 12.35
C ALA A 361 -20.60 -25.84 12.44
N GLY A 362 -20.10 -26.22 13.64
CA GLY A 362 -19.20 -27.37 13.81
C GLY A 362 -17.81 -27.21 13.17
N ILE A 363 -17.44 -26.01 12.72
CA ILE A 363 -16.18 -25.73 12.02
C ILE A 363 -15.03 -25.68 13.02
N HIS A 364 -14.30 -26.78 13.15
CA HIS A 364 -13.11 -26.87 13.99
C HIS A 364 -11.92 -27.38 13.17
N VAL A 365 -11.00 -26.45 12.86
CA VAL A 365 -9.71 -26.76 12.26
C VAL A 365 -8.65 -26.67 13.36
N PRO A 366 -8.03 -27.80 13.78
CA PRO A 366 -7.02 -27.80 14.84
C PRO A 366 -5.78 -27.01 14.45
N LYS A 367 -5.12 -26.43 15.44
CA LYS A 367 -3.82 -25.76 15.27
C LYS A 367 -2.79 -26.69 14.64
N ASN A 368 -2.05 -26.20 13.65
CA ASN A 368 -1.07 -26.93 12.85
C ASN A 368 -1.63 -28.18 12.15
N GLY A 369 -2.96 -28.26 11.99
CA GLY A 369 -3.62 -29.40 11.37
C GLY A 369 -3.50 -29.36 9.85
N PHE A 370 -3.53 -30.54 9.21
CA PHE A 370 -3.55 -30.64 7.75
C PHE A 370 -4.67 -29.82 7.09
N GLY A 371 -5.82 -29.70 7.76
CA GLY A 371 -6.95 -28.90 7.28
C GLY A 371 -6.69 -27.38 7.24
N ALA A 372 -5.74 -26.86 8.02
CA ALA A 372 -5.35 -25.44 8.01
C ALA A 372 -4.41 -25.11 6.84
N GLN A 373 -3.79 -26.12 6.22
CA GLN A 373 -2.86 -25.93 5.13
C GLN A 373 -3.59 -25.59 3.83
N VAL A 374 -3.02 -24.68 3.06
CA VAL A 374 -3.46 -24.35 1.70
C VAL A 374 -3.07 -25.50 0.74
N PRO A 375 -3.89 -25.85 -0.28
CA PRO A 375 -3.55 -26.90 -1.23
C PRO A 375 -2.22 -26.63 -1.93
N LYS A 376 -1.39 -27.67 -2.10
CA LYS A 376 -0.05 -27.56 -2.73
C LYS A 376 -0.04 -26.86 -4.09
N ARG A 377 -1.12 -26.98 -4.87
CA ARG A 377 -1.27 -26.36 -6.20
C ARG A 377 -1.23 -24.83 -6.17
N ILE A 378 -1.58 -24.23 -5.04
CA ILE A 378 -1.67 -22.78 -4.79
C ILE A 378 -1.00 -22.46 -3.46
N ALA A 379 0.07 -23.17 -3.11
CA ALA A 379 0.76 -22.96 -1.85
C ALA A 379 1.24 -21.49 -1.75
N PRO A 380 1.13 -20.88 -0.56
CA PRO A 380 1.79 -19.61 -0.27
C PRO A 380 3.29 -19.74 -0.53
N ASP A 381 3.89 -18.68 -1.03
CA ASP A 381 5.34 -18.53 -1.05
C ASP A 381 5.82 -18.15 0.35
N ASP A 382 6.75 -18.92 0.92
CA ASP A 382 7.20 -18.75 2.30
C ASP A 382 7.98 -17.43 2.51
N ASP A 383 8.55 -16.86 1.44
CA ASP A 383 9.37 -15.65 1.51
C ASP A 383 8.54 -14.37 1.27
N SER A 384 7.50 -14.43 0.43
CA SER A 384 6.74 -13.24 0.01
C SER A 384 5.28 -13.17 0.49
N ASP A 385 4.60 -14.30 0.70
CA ASP A 385 3.15 -14.29 0.91
C ASP A 385 2.79 -14.24 2.40
N ILE A 386 1.68 -13.55 2.71
CA ILE A 386 1.20 -13.41 4.09
C ILE A 386 0.10 -14.43 4.35
N VAL A 387 0.21 -15.23 5.42
CA VAL A 387 -0.84 -16.18 5.83
C VAL A 387 -1.42 -15.77 7.18
N LEU A 388 -2.73 -15.46 7.21
CA LEU A 388 -3.46 -15.04 8.41
C LEU A 388 -4.42 -16.12 8.89
N SER A 389 -4.08 -16.75 10.02
CA SER A 389 -4.96 -17.68 10.73
C SER A 389 -6.08 -16.95 11.45
N ARG A 390 -7.32 -17.44 11.33
CA ARG A 390 -8.50 -16.85 11.96
C ARG A 390 -9.44 -17.85 12.61
N THR A 391 -10.12 -17.39 13.67
CA THR A 391 -11.04 -18.19 14.49
C THR A 391 -12.51 -17.76 14.35
N GLY A 392 -12.82 -16.86 13.41
CA GLY A 392 -14.17 -16.39 13.08
C GLY A 392 -14.35 -16.11 11.58
N ALA A 393 -15.59 -15.84 11.16
CA ALA A 393 -15.96 -15.73 9.74
C ALA A 393 -15.48 -14.43 9.08
N ASN A 394 -15.56 -13.29 9.78
CA ASN A 394 -15.09 -12.00 9.27
C ASN A 394 -13.58 -11.86 9.49
N VAL A 395 -12.81 -11.86 8.40
CA VAL A 395 -11.34 -11.75 8.44
C VAL A 395 -10.85 -10.47 9.11
N PHE A 396 -11.51 -9.32 8.90
CA PHE A 396 -11.13 -8.04 9.49
C PHE A 396 -11.37 -7.95 11.00
N ALA A 397 -12.31 -8.75 11.53
CA ALA A 397 -12.62 -8.80 12.95
C ALA A 397 -11.83 -9.89 13.68
N ALA A 398 -11.44 -10.95 12.98
CA ALA A 398 -10.79 -12.13 13.55
C ALA A 398 -9.26 -12.15 13.34
N THR A 399 -8.69 -11.16 12.66
CA THR A 399 -7.25 -11.05 12.36
C THR A 399 -6.78 -9.59 12.44
N ASN A 400 -5.47 -9.38 12.27
CA ASN A 400 -4.85 -8.07 12.09
C ASN A 400 -4.75 -7.63 10.60
N LEU A 401 -5.57 -8.20 9.70
CA LEU A 401 -5.55 -7.88 8.27
C LEU A 401 -5.54 -6.36 8.00
N ASP A 402 -6.43 -5.60 8.64
CA ASP A 402 -6.52 -4.16 8.43
C ASP A 402 -5.23 -3.42 8.80
N TYR A 403 -4.62 -3.80 9.91
CA TYR A 403 -3.36 -3.21 10.36
C TYR A 403 -2.25 -3.46 9.33
N ILE A 404 -2.19 -4.67 8.79
CA ILE A 404 -1.23 -5.06 7.75
C ILE A 404 -1.50 -4.26 6.47
N LEU A 405 -2.73 -4.27 5.96
CA LEU A 405 -3.10 -3.56 4.73
C LEU A 405 -2.80 -2.05 4.83
N ARG A 406 -3.08 -1.42 5.98
CA ARG A 406 -2.77 0.00 6.21
C ARG A 406 -1.28 0.28 6.21
N ASN A 407 -0.47 -0.58 6.85
CA ASN A 407 0.99 -0.40 6.87
C ASN A 407 1.64 -0.66 5.51
N LEU A 408 1.03 -1.54 4.70
CA LEU A 408 1.41 -1.78 3.30
C LEU A 408 0.84 -0.72 2.35
N MET A 409 0.10 0.28 2.87
CA MET A 409 -0.53 1.35 2.08
C MET A 409 -1.46 0.82 0.98
N VAL A 410 -2.08 -0.34 1.22
CA VAL A 410 -3.06 -0.93 0.32
C VAL A 410 -4.33 -0.10 0.36
N THR A 411 -4.83 0.26 -0.82
CA THR A 411 -6.10 1.00 -0.99
C THR A 411 -7.11 0.20 -1.81
N HIS A 412 -6.66 -0.83 -2.53
CA HIS A 412 -7.50 -1.71 -3.34
C HIS A 412 -7.32 -3.18 -2.92
N ILE A 413 -8.42 -3.88 -2.71
CA ILE A 413 -8.43 -5.30 -2.30
C ILE A 413 -9.12 -6.12 -3.39
N VAL A 414 -8.40 -7.10 -3.93
CA VAL A 414 -8.94 -8.09 -4.86
C VAL A 414 -9.27 -9.35 -4.07
N VAL A 415 -10.54 -9.76 -4.07
CA VAL A 415 -11.03 -10.86 -3.24
C VAL A 415 -11.39 -12.07 -4.09
N MET A 416 -10.95 -13.24 -3.64
CA MET A 416 -11.30 -14.54 -4.20
C MET A 416 -11.31 -15.63 -3.13
N GLY A 417 -11.95 -16.76 -3.42
CA GLY A 417 -11.95 -17.96 -2.60
C GLY A 417 -13.33 -18.55 -2.35
N ILE A 418 -13.43 -19.28 -1.24
CA ILE A 418 -14.65 -19.96 -0.82
C ILE A 418 -15.36 -19.07 0.21
N SER A 419 -16.65 -18.80 0.06
CA SER A 419 -17.40 -18.09 1.10
C SER A 419 -17.97 -19.07 2.11
N VAL A 420 -17.26 -19.23 3.23
CA VAL A 420 -17.68 -20.05 4.37
C VAL A 420 -18.42 -19.18 5.37
N LEU A 421 -19.70 -19.49 5.61
CA LEU A 421 -20.58 -18.71 6.50
C LEU A 421 -20.65 -17.21 6.12
N GLY A 422 -20.52 -16.88 4.83
CA GLY A 422 -20.53 -15.49 4.36
C GLY A 422 -19.23 -14.73 4.63
N SER A 423 -18.09 -15.44 4.72
CA SER A 423 -16.77 -14.84 4.97
C SER A 423 -16.39 -13.82 3.90
N VAL A 424 -16.61 -14.13 2.62
CA VAL A 424 -16.34 -13.20 1.51
C VAL A 424 -17.25 -11.99 1.59
N GLU A 425 -18.56 -12.17 1.81
CA GLU A 425 -19.51 -11.07 1.90
C GLU A 425 -19.18 -10.12 3.06
N SER A 426 -18.82 -10.70 4.20
CA SER A 426 -18.40 -9.94 5.38
C SER A 426 -17.09 -9.19 5.12
N CYS A 427 -16.15 -9.82 4.41
CA CYS A 427 -14.88 -9.20 4.00
C CYS A 427 -15.13 -8.02 3.06
N VAL A 428 -15.89 -8.21 1.98
CA VAL A 428 -16.22 -7.16 1.00
C VAL A 428 -16.94 -6.00 1.69
N GLN A 429 -17.97 -6.29 2.49
CA GLN A 429 -18.70 -5.24 3.22
C GLN A 429 -17.79 -4.45 4.15
N THR A 430 -16.99 -5.14 4.97
CA THR A 430 -16.12 -4.47 5.95
C THR A 430 -15.02 -3.68 5.26
N ALA A 431 -14.47 -4.18 4.16
CA ALA A 431 -13.47 -3.48 3.36
C ALA A 431 -14.02 -2.17 2.79
N LEU A 432 -15.21 -2.23 2.17
CA LEU A 432 -15.89 -1.04 1.66
C LEU A 432 -16.17 -0.03 2.78
N ASP A 433 -16.69 -0.49 3.93
CA ASP A 433 -16.98 0.38 5.09
C ASP A 433 -15.71 1.02 5.68
N ARG A 434 -14.56 0.36 5.54
CA ARG A 434 -13.24 0.88 5.96
C ARG A 434 -12.56 1.76 4.90
N GLY A 435 -13.21 1.97 3.75
CA GLY A 435 -12.75 2.87 2.69
C GLY A 435 -11.81 2.23 1.67
N TYR A 436 -11.68 0.90 1.66
CA TYR A 436 -10.96 0.21 0.59
C TYR A 436 -11.82 0.15 -0.67
N GLN A 437 -11.18 0.28 -1.83
CA GLN A 437 -11.78 -0.18 -3.07
C GLN A 437 -11.74 -1.71 -3.12
N VAL A 438 -12.78 -2.34 -3.64
CA VAL A 438 -12.86 -3.80 -3.66
C VAL A 438 -13.19 -4.30 -5.07
N THR A 439 -12.43 -5.28 -5.54
CA THR A 439 -12.73 -6.08 -6.72
C THR A 439 -12.96 -7.52 -6.30
N VAL A 440 -14.01 -8.14 -6.82
CA VAL A 440 -14.29 -9.57 -6.62
C VAL A 440 -14.13 -10.29 -7.96
N LEU A 441 -13.32 -11.35 -7.98
CA LEU A 441 -13.13 -12.16 -9.18
C LEU A 441 -14.22 -13.22 -9.28
N LYS A 442 -15.10 -13.08 -10.26
CA LYS A 442 -16.35 -13.85 -10.29
C LYS A 442 -16.13 -15.34 -10.49
N GLU A 443 -15.18 -15.78 -11.30
CA GLU A 443 -14.90 -17.21 -11.52
C GLU A 443 -14.32 -17.86 -10.25
N ALA A 444 -13.47 -17.11 -9.53
CA ALA A 444 -12.80 -17.51 -8.31
C ALA A 444 -13.62 -17.24 -7.03
N LEU A 445 -14.94 -17.09 -7.14
CA LEU A 445 -15.87 -17.00 -6.00
C LEU A 445 -16.75 -18.25 -5.93
N LEU A 446 -16.70 -18.96 -4.81
CA LEU A 446 -17.50 -20.16 -4.58
C LEU A 446 -18.22 -20.12 -3.21
N PRO A 447 -19.53 -19.87 -3.15
CA PRO A 447 -20.27 -19.92 -1.89
C PRO A 447 -20.39 -21.35 -1.36
N LEU A 448 -19.91 -21.59 -0.14
CA LEU A 448 -20.10 -22.90 0.51
C LEU A 448 -21.55 -22.98 0.99
N THR A 449 -22.36 -23.76 0.28
CA THR A 449 -23.80 -23.81 0.50
C THR A 449 -24.25 -25.22 0.87
N MET A 450 -24.98 -25.35 1.98
CA MET A 450 -25.79 -26.55 2.22
C MET A 450 -27.11 -26.42 1.47
N GLY A 451 -27.26 -27.10 0.32
CA GLY A 451 -28.53 -27.21 -0.42
C GLY A 451 -28.50 -26.79 -1.90
N THR A 452 -29.62 -27.03 -2.58
CA THR A 452 -29.76 -27.25 -4.04
C THR A 452 -29.64 -26.05 -4.99
N THR A 453 -29.07 -24.90 -4.59
CA THR A 453 -29.02 -23.71 -5.47
C THR A 453 -27.76 -22.86 -5.35
N GLU A 454 -26.58 -23.46 -5.59
CA GLU A 454 -25.30 -22.72 -5.67
C GLU A 454 -25.32 -21.61 -6.72
N GLY A 455 -25.82 -21.91 -7.93
CA GLY A 455 -25.79 -20.97 -9.06
C GLY A 455 -26.59 -19.70 -8.80
N SER A 456 -27.78 -19.83 -8.22
CA SER A 456 -28.64 -18.69 -7.89
C SER A 456 -28.05 -17.84 -6.76
N LYS A 457 -27.43 -18.46 -5.75
CA LYS A 457 -26.77 -17.74 -4.64
C LYS A 457 -25.54 -16.96 -5.09
N LYS A 458 -24.69 -17.56 -5.93
CA LYS A 458 -23.52 -16.87 -6.48
C LYS A 458 -23.93 -15.62 -7.26
N THR A 459 -24.92 -15.73 -8.14
CA THR A 459 -25.40 -14.57 -8.92
C THR A 459 -25.97 -13.48 -8.01
N SER A 460 -26.81 -13.84 -7.03
CA SER A 460 -27.36 -12.88 -6.07
C SER A 460 -26.28 -12.20 -5.23
N MET A 461 -25.23 -12.92 -4.86
CA MET A 461 -24.08 -12.39 -4.13
C MET A 461 -23.30 -11.38 -4.97
N LEU A 462 -22.99 -11.71 -6.22
CA LEU A 462 -22.30 -10.81 -7.15
C LEU A 462 -23.11 -9.54 -7.41
N GLU A 463 -24.43 -9.65 -7.62
CA GLU A 463 -25.30 -8.48 -7.73
C GLU A 463 -25.29 -7.62 -6.47
N SER A 464 -25.28 -8.25 -5.29
CA SER A 464 -25.18 -7.53 -4.01
C SER A 464 -23.87 -6.76 -3.88
N PHE A 465 -22.74 -7.34 -4.32
CA PHE A 465 -21.44 -6.67 -4.34
C PHE A 465 -21.44 -5.46 -5.27
N SER A 466 -21.93 -5.60 -6.50
CA SER A 466 -22.04 -4.50 -7.45
C SER A 466 -22.92 -3.36 -6.91
N ARG A 467 -24.06 -3.68 -6.29
CA ARG A 467 -24.95 -2.67 -5.68
C ARG A 467 -24.31 -1.93 -4.50
N ARG A 468 -23.34 -2.55 -3.83
CA ARG A 468 -22.58 -1.95 -2.72
C ARG A 468 -21.35 -1.14 -3.18
N GLY A 469 -21.06 -1.13 -4.48
CA GLY A 469 -19.94 -0.39 -5.06
C GLY A 469 -18.64 -1.19 -5.20
N ALA A 470 -18.67 -2.51 -4.97
CA ALA A 470 -17.53 -3.37 -5.35
C ALA A 470 -17.54 -3.63 -6.86
N GLN A 471 -16.35 -3.70 -7.44
CA GLN A 471 -16.18 -4.13 -8.83
C GLN A 471 -16.28 -5.66 -8.93
N VAL A 472 -16.90 -6.15 -9.99
CA VAL A 472 -16.96 -7.58 -10.29
C VAL A 472 -16.30 -7.80 -11.65
N LEU A 473 -15.14 -8.45 -11.67
CA LEU A 473 -14.36 -8.70 -12.88
C LEU A 473 -14.24 -10.20 -13.14
N THR A 474 -13.99 -10.56 -14.40
CA THR A 474 -13.42 -11.88 -14.71
C THR A 474 -11.96 -11.94 -14.24
N ALA A 475 -11.46 -13.15 -13.96
CA ALA A 475 -10.03 -13.34 -13.73
C ALA A 475 -9.17 -12.92 -14.94
N ALA A 476 -9.64 -13.17 -16.17
CA ALA A 476 -8.93 -12.80 -17.39
C ALA A 476 -8.81 -11.28 -17.55
N GLU A 477 -9.91 -10.53 -17.37
CA GLU A 477 -9.90 -9.05 -17.40
C GLU A 477 -9.00 -8.48 -16.30
N PHE A 478 -8.98 -9.10 -15.12
CA PHE A 478 -8.08 -8.68 -14.04
C PHE A 478 -6.61 -8.88 -14.42
N VAL A 479 -6.26 -10.06 -14.95
CA VAL A 479 -4.89 -10.37 -15.39
C VAL A 479 -4.47 -9.46 -16.55
N GLU A 480 -5.34 -9.21 -17.52
CA GLU A 480 -5.07 -8.29 -18.64
C GLU A 480 -4.81 -6.86 -18.15
N LYS A 481 -5.65 -6.36 -17.22
CA LYS A 481 -5.46 -5.05 -16.60
C LYS A 481 -4.15 -5.01 -15.81
N LEU A 482 -3.83 -6.06 -15.07
CA LEU A 482 -2.60 -6.16 -14.30
C LEU A 482 -1.36 -6.12 -15.19
N GLN A 483 -1.36 -6.90 -16.27
CA GLN A 483 -0.28 -6.95 -17.25
C GLN A 483 -0.09 -5.61 -17.98
N SER A 484 -1.12 -4.77 -18.07
CA SER A 484 -0.97 -3.42 -18.65
C SER A 484 -0.11 -2.47 -17.80
N PHE A 485 0.21 -2.85 -16.55
CA PHE A 485 1.11 -2.11 -15.67
C PHE A 485 2.56 -2.61 -15.71
N ALA A 486 2.80 -3.84 -16.16
CA ALA A 486 4.13 -4.42 -16.37
C ALA A 486 4.72 -3.94 -17.70
#